data_AF-A0A1G3A572-F1
#
_entry.id   AF-A0A1G3A572-F1
#
_cell.length_a   1.000
_cell.length_b   1.000
_cell.length_c   1.000
_cell.angle_alpha   90.00
_cell.angle_beta   90.00
_cell.angle_gamma   90.00
#
_symmetry.space_group_name_H-M   'P 1'
#
loop_
_entity.id
_entity.type
_entity.pdbx_description
1 polymer ?
#
loop_
_entity_poly.entity_id
_entity_poly.type
_entity_poly.pdbx_seq_one_letter_code
_entity_poly.pdbx_strand_id
1 'polypeptide(L)'
;MPAPPGISLVPLFTRDHELARDDLWWLHEGNRASRLGDWKLVAAKDQPWELYQLSTDRAETRNLAAQYPNKVRELERLWMGRLNEVRQLATSDQAVNKGTVNKEE
;
A
#
# COMPACT_ATOMS: atom_id res chain seq x y z
N MET A 1 -13.88 6.79 15.12
CA MET A 1 -12.72 5.94 14.75
C MET A 1 -12.93 5.40 13.35
N PRO A 2 -11.90 5.40 12.49
CA PRO A 2 -12.04 4.87 11.14
C PRO A 2 -12.23 3.34 11.15
N ALA A 3 -12.83 2.81 10.07
CA ALA A 3 -12.96 1.36 9.91
C ALA A 3 -11.57 0.71 9.81
N PRO A 4 -11.35 -0.46 10.42
CA PRO A 4 -10.08 -1.16 10.31
C PRO A 4 -9.83 -1.59 8.85
N PRO A 5 -8.62 -1.43 8.31
CA PRO A 5 -8.29 -1.78 6.92
C PRO A 5 -8.07 -3.28 6.71
N GLY A 6 -8.21 -4.09 7.77
CA GLY A 6 -8.01 -5.53 7.73
C GLY A 6 -9.18 -6.28 7.09
N ILE A 7 -8.87 -7.41 6.45
CA ILE A 7 -9.86 -8.37 5.98
C ILE A 7 -9.70 -9.63 6.82
N SER A 8 -10.81 -10.21 7.26
CA SER A 8 -10.81 -11.42 8.09
C SER A 8 -10.22 -12.60 7.34
N LEU A 9 -9.29 -13.32 7.98
CA LEU A 9 -8.74 -14.57 7.47
C LEU A 9 -9.55 -15.81 7.89
N VAL A 10 -10.54 -15.65 8.76
CA VAL A 10 -11.35 -16.76 9.31
C VAL A 10 -11.89 -17.71 8.22
N PRO A 11 -12.43 -17.22 7.08
CA PRO A 11 -12.93 -18.10 6.02
C PRO A 11 -11.87 -19.06 5.46
N LEU A 12 -10.59 -18.65 5.45
CA LEU A 12 -9.48 -19.42 4.88
C LEU A 12 -9.06 -20.61 5.75
N PHE A 13 -9.44 -20.64 7.02
CA PHE A 13 -9.11 -21.77 7.90
C PHE A 13 -10.01 -22.99 7.69
N THR A 14 -11.15 -22.82 7.01
CA THR A 14 -12.20 -23.86 6.90
C THR A 14 -12.31 -24.46 5.50
N ARG A 15 -11.82 -23.76 4.48
CA ARG A 15 -11.82 -24.21 3.08
C ARG A 15 -10.77 -23.44 2.30
N ASP A 16 -10.25 -24.08 1.26
CA ASP A 16 -9.43 -23.41 0.27
C ASP A 16 -10.30 -22.38 -0.47
N HIS A 17 -9.91 -21.12 -0.36
CA HIS A 17 -10.57 -19.98 -0.98
C HIS A 17 -9.53 -18.91 -1.26
N GLU A 18 -9.65 -18.22 -2.39
CA GLU A 18 -8.77 -17.09 -2.67
C GLU A 18 -9.30 -15.83 -1.98
N LEU A 19 -8.52 -15.28 -1.06
CA LEU A 19 -8.91 -14.03 -0.43
C LEU A 19 -8.67 -12.89 -1.42
N ALA A 20 -9.75 -12.41 -2.05
CA ALA A 20 -9.70 -11.22 -2.88
C ALA A 20 -9.19 -10.04 -2.03
N ARG A 21 -7.99 -9.57 -2.34
CA ARG A 21 -7.39 -8.37 -1.77
C ARG A 21 -6.84 -7.53 -2.91
N ASP A 22 -7.21 -6.27 -2.93
CA ASP A 22 -6.75 -5.35 -3.96
C ASP A 22 -5.23 -5.19 -3.91
N ASP A 23 -4.66 -5.00 -2.71
CA ASP A 23 -3.22 -4.88 -2.51
C ASP A 23 -2.81 -5.03 -1.03
N LEU A 24 -1.50 -5.17 -0.84
CA LEU A 24 -0.83 -4.95 0.44
C LEU A 24 0.19 -3.84 0.27
N TRP A 25 0.34 -2.99 1.28
CA TRP A 25 1.30 -1.90 1.25
C TRP A 25 1.97 -1.71 2.61
N TRP A 26 3.18 -1.13 2.58
CA TRP A 26 3.99 -0.87 3.75
C TRP A 26 4.65 0.50 3.66
N LEU A 27 4.76 1.16 4.81
CA LEU A 27 5.61 2.32 5.04
C LEU A 27 6.25 2.16 6.42
N HIS A 28 7.58 2.11 6.47
CA HIS A 28 8.34 2.00 7.71
C HIS A 28 9.60 2.87 7.62
N GLU A 29 9.58 4.00 8.32
CA GLU A 29 10.72 4.94 8.40
C GLU A 29 11.29 5.36 7.03
N GLY A 30 10.41 5.56 6.05
CA GLY A 30 10.77 5.92 4.68
C GLY A 30 11.06 4.74 3.74
N ASN A 31 11.24 3.54 4.28
CA ASN A 31 11.17 2.31 3.49
C ASN A 31 9.73 2.06 3.09
N ARG A 32 9.53 1.60 1.86
CA ARG A 32 8.21 1.52 1.23
C ARG A 32 8.09 0.29 0.35
N ALA A 33 6.90 -0.31 0.36
CA ALA A 33 6.60 -1.44 -0.51
C ALA A 33 5.11 -1.53 -0.85
N SER A 34 4.79 -2.09 -2.02
CA SER A 34 3.45 -2.52 -2.40
C SER A 34 3.51 -3.92 -3.03
N ARG A 35 2.44 -4.70 -2.85
CA ARG A 35 2.29 -6.04 -3.43
C ARG A 35 0.90 -6.20 -4.02
N LEU A 36 0.87 -6.66 -5.27
CA LEU A 36 -0.32 -7.01 -6.03
C LEU A 36 -0.11 -8.40 -6.64
N GLY A 37 -0.79 -9.41 -6.10
CA GLY A 37 -0.55 -10.81 -6.45
C GLY A 37 0.91 -11.21 -6.21
N ASP A 38 1.58 -11.64 -7.29
CA ASP A 38 2.99 -12.05 -7.26
C ASP A 38 3.98 -10.90 -7.41
N TRP A 39 3.53 -9.73 -7.85
CA TRP A 39 4.42 -8.59 -8.04
C TRP A 39 4.63 -7.85 -6.74
N LYS A 40 5.88 -7.59 -6.41
CA LYS A 40 6.27 -6.75 -5.27
C LYS A 40 7.16 -5.61 -5.74
N LEU A 41 6.77 -4.40 -5.37
CA LEU A 41 7.56 -3.19 -5.49
C LEU A 41 8.11 -2.85 -4.11
N VAL A 42 9.41 -2.57 -4.01
CA VAL A 42 10.05 -2.22 -2.73
C VAL A 42 11.17 -1.21 -2.96
N ALA A 43 11.37 -0.31 -2.01
CA ALA A 43 12.50 0.59 -1.98
C ALA A 43 12.90 0.88 -0.53
N ALA A 44 14.21 0.86 -0.29
CA ALA A 44 14.76 1.45 0.91
C ALA A 44 14.54 2.97 0.91
N LYS A 45 14.69 3.59 2.08
CA LYS A 45 14.63 5.04 2.22
C LYS A 45 15.61 5.71 1.24
N ASP A 46 15.10 6.69 0.49
CA ASP A 46 15.84 7.49 -0.49
C ASP A 46 16.53 6.68 -1.62
N GLN A 47 16.15 5.41 -1.79
CA GLN A 47 16.60 4.56 -2.89
C GLN A 47 15.54 4.44 -3.99
N PRO A 48 15.95 4.14 -5.23
CA PRO A 48 15.02 3.88 -6.32
C PRO A 48 14.17 2.63 -6.05
N TRP A 49 13.08 2.50 -6.81
CA TRP A 49 12.22 1.33 -6.76
C TRP A 49 12.89 0.09 -7.36
N GLU A 50 12.72 -1.03 -6.69
CA GLU A 50 13.03 -2.37 -7.17
C GLU A 50 11.74 -3.17 -7.35
N LEU A 51 11.73 -4.05 -8.35
CA LEU A 51 10.56 -4.84 -8.72
C LEU A 51 10.92 -6.32 -8.74
N TYR A 52 10.09 -7.15 -8.11
CA TYR A 52 10.28 -8.59 -8.03
C TYR A 52 9.01 -9.37 -8.37
N GLN A 53 9.21 -10.57 -8.93
CA GLN A 53 8.16 -11.55 -9.21
C GLN A 53 8.26 -12.71 -8.22
N LEU A 54 7.47 -12.63 -7.14
CA LEU A 54 7.59 -13.51 -5.97
C LEU A 54 7.23 -14.97 -6.23
N SER A 55 6.42 -15.28 -7.24
CA SER A 55 6.16 -16.68 -7.62
C SER A 55 7.39 -17.42 -8.13
N THR A 56 8.37 -16.69 -8.68
CA THR A 56 9.62 -17.26 -9.20
C THR A 56 10.86 -16.86 -8.40
N ASP A 57 10.78 -15.80 -7.60
CA ASP A 57 11.92 -15.21 -6.86
C ASP A 57 11.45 -14.73 -5.48
N ARG A 58 11.18 -15.68 -4.59
CA ARG A 58 10.73 -15.39 -3.22
C ARG A 58 11.75 -14.64 -2.37
N ALA A 59 13.03 -14.73 -2.73
CA ALA A 59 14.14 -14.12 -2.00
C ALA A 59 14.56 -12.75 -2.54
N GLU A 60 13.84 -12.22 -3.55
CA GLU A 60 14.05 -10.87 -4.08
C GLU A 60 15.49 -10.66 -4.60
N THR A 61 16.01 -11.66 -5.30
CA THR A 61 17.40 -11.68 -5.76
C THR A 61 17.61 -11.04 -7.13
N ARG A 62 16.54 -10.94 -7.94
CA ARG A 62 16.62 -10.41 -9.30
C ARG A 62 15.69 -9.22 -9.50
N ASN A 63 16.26 -8.03 -9.43
CA ASN A 63 15.52 -6.79 -9.68
C ASN A 63 15.11 -6.69 -11.18
N LEU A 64 13.79 -6.57 -11.41
CA LEU A 64 13.14 -6.52 -12.71
C LEU A 64 12.69 -5.10 -13.11
N ALA A 65 12.99 -4.07 -12.31
CA ALA A 65 12.45 -2.72 -12.50
C ALA A 65 12.78 -2.13 -13.88
N ALA A 66 14.02 -2.32 -14.35
CA ALA A 66 14.46 -1.85 -15.67
C ALA A 66 13.78 -2.60 -16.83
N GLN A 67 13.39 -3.86 -16.62
CA GLN A 67 12.74 -4.70 -17.63
C GLN A 67 11.24 -4.40 -17.74
N TYR A 68 10.59 -4.01 -16.63
CA TYR A 68 9.15 -3.77 -16.58
C TYR A 68 8.80 -2.38 -15.99
N PRO A 69 9.23 -1.27 -16.63
CA PRO A 69 9.00 0.08 -16.12
C PRO A 69 7.51 0.44 -16.02
N ASN A 70 6.66 -0.15 -16.85
CA ASN A 70 5.21 0.04 -16.76
C ASN A 70 4.63 -0.55 -15.46
N LYS A 71 5.11 -1.72 -15.05
CA LYS A 71 4.67 -2.38 -13.81
C LYS A 71 5.18 -1.63 -12.58
N VAL A 72 6.39 -1.08 -12.63
CA VAL A 72 6.91 -0.16 -11.60
C VAL A 72 5.96 1.02 -11.40
N ARG A 73 5.61 1.73 -12.49
CA ARG A 73 4.71 2.90 -12.41
C ARG A 73 3.31 2.55 -11.92
N GLU A 74 2.80 1.37 -12.27
CA GLU A 74 1.51 0.87 -11.80
C GLU A 74 1.51 0.68 -10.28
N LEU A 75 2.48 -0.07 -9.75
CA LEU A 75 2.57 -0.38 -8.33
C LEU A 75 2.99 0.83 -7.48
N GLU A 76 3.75 1.77 -8.05
CA GLU A 76 4.08 3.04 -7.42
C GLU A 76 2.82 3.90 -7.25
N ARG A 77 1.98 4.01 -8.30
CA ARG A 77 0.70 4.73 -8.20
C ARG A 77 -0.21 4.12 -7.14
N LEU A 78 -0.27 2.78 -7.07
CA LEU A 78 -1.03 2.06 -6.05
C LEU A 78 -0.55 2.42 -4.65
N TRP A 79 0.77 2.39 -4.41
CA TRP A 79 1.36 2.77 -3.13
C TRP A 79 1.07 4.22 -2.76
N MET A 80 1.23 5.16 -3.70
CA MET A 80 0.94 6.58 -3.48
C MET A 80 -0.55 6.81 -3.17
N GLY A 81 -1.45 6.07 -3.81
CA GLY A 81 -2.87 6.07 -3.51
C GLY A 81 -3.15 5.71 -2.05
N ARG A 82 -2.63 4.57 -1.59
CA ARG A 82 -2.77 4.13 -0.19
C ARG A 82 -2.22 5.12 0.82
N LEU A 83 -1.05 5.68 0.54
CA LEU A 83 -0.46 6.71 1.40
C LEU A 83 -1.35 7.96 1.50
N ASN A 84 -1.92 8.40 0.38
CA ASN A 84 -2.80 9.56 0.35
C ASN A 84 -4.11 9.31 1.11
N GLU A 85 -4.73 8.14 0.93
CA GLU A 85 -5.92 7.73 1.70
C GLU A 85 -5.65 7.77 3.20
N VAL A 86 -4.54 7.19 3.65
CA VAL A 86 -4.17 7.15 5.07
C VAL A 86 -3.86 8.54 5.61
N ARG A 87 -3.17 9.39 4.83
CA ARG A 87 -2.92 10.79 5.21
C ARG A 87 -4.22 11.57 5.36
N GLN A 88 -5.13 11.45 4.39
CA GLN A 88 -6.43 12.11 4.45
C GLN A 88 -7.19 11.69 5.70
N LEU A 89 -7.25 10.38 5.97
CA LEU A 89 -7.88 9.82 7.17
C LEU A 89 -7.25 10.32 8.47
N ALA A 90 -5.93 10.47 8.52
CA ALA A 90 -5.24 11.01 9.69
C ALA A 90 -5.51 12.51 9.91
N THR A 91 -5.77 13.25 8.83
CA THR A 91 -6.02 14.70 8.88
C THR A 91 -7.50 15.09 8.91
N SER A 92 -8.43 14.16 8.68
CA SER A 92 -9.86 14.47 8.54
C SER A 92 -10.47 15.08 9.80
N ASP A 93 -10.00 14.66 10.99
CA ASP A 93 -10.46 15.22 12.27
C ASP A 93 -10.04 16.69 12.46
N GLN A 94 -8.93 17.12 11.83
CA GLN A 94 -8.44 18.51 11.91
C GLN A 94 -9.25 19.47 11.03
N ALA A 95 -9.86 18.97 9.95
CA ALA A 95 -10.67 19.79 9.03
C ALA A 95 -12.06 20.10 9.61
N VAL A 96 -12.67 19.16 10.34
CA VAL A 96 -13.97 19.35 11.01
C VAL A 96 -13.89 20.45 12.06
N ASN A 97 -12.80 20.48 12.85
CA ASN A 97 -12.63 21.47 13.93
C ASN A 97 -12.40 22.91 13.44
N LYS A 98 -11.85 23.12 12.23
CA LYS A 98 -11.68 24.47 11.67
C LYS A 98 -12.97 25.07 11.10
N GLY A 99 -13.96 24.24 10.76
CA GLY A 99 -15.25 24.70 10.24
C GLY A 99 -16.22 25.19 11.32
N THR A 100 -16.01 24.80 12.58
CA THR A 100 -16.90 25.16 13.70
C THR A 100 -16.52 26.49 14.36
N VAL A 101 -15.28 26.94 14.23
CA VAL A 101 -14.78 28.17 14.86
C VAL A 101 -15.18 29.45 14.11
N ASN A 102 -15.58 29.35 12.84
CA ASN A 102 -15.88 30.51 11.99
C ASN A 102 -17.38 30.87 11.89
N LYS A 103 -18.19 30.56 12.93
CA LYS A 103 -19.65 30.80 12.92
C LYS A 103 -20.19 31.65 14.07
N GLU A 104 -19.35 32.39 14.77
CA GLU A 104 -19.77 33.40 15.76
C GLU A 104 -19.03 34.72 15.51
N GLU A 105 -19.51 35.51 14.55
CA GLU A 105 -19.38 36.98 14.50
C GLU A 105 -20.64 37.58 13.83
#